data_AF-A0A352GQE5-F1
#
_entry.id   AF-A0A352GQE5-F1
#
_cell.length_a   1.000
_cell.length_b   1.000
_cell.length_c   1.000
_cell.angle_alpha   90.00
_cell.angle_beta   90.00
_cell.angle_gamma   90.00
#
_symmetry.space_group_name_H-M   'P 1'
#
loop_
_entity.id
_entity.type
_entity.pdbx_description
1 polymer ?
#
loop_
_entity_poly.entity_id
_entity_poly.type
_entity_poly.pdbx_seq_one_letter_code
_entity_poly.pdbx_strand_id
1 'polypeptide(L)' 'MTPTITAFTAELLRLPLDRPVGGSGVAQIDVLAVDLTDSDGATGTGFSYCL' A
#
# COMPACT_ATOMS: atom_id res chain seq x y z
N MET A 1 -27.33 -3.57 -7.66
CA MET A 1 -26.24 -4.36 -8.26
C MET A 1 -25.05 -4.28 -7.33
N THR A 2 -24.16 -5.28 -7.33
CA THR A 2 -22.90 -5.21 -6.58
C THR A 2 -21.89 -4.40 -7.40
N PRO A 3 -21.22 -3.38 -6.85
CA PRO A 3 -20.23 -2.60 -7.59
C PRO A 3 -19.05 -3.47 -8.04
N THR A 4 -18.45 -3.14 -9.18
CA THR A 4 -17.23 -3.78 -9.68
C THR A 4 -16.08 -2.79 -9.70
N ILE A 5 -14.84 -3.24 -9.42
CA ILE A 5 -13.65 -2.39 -9.56
C ILE A 5 -13.43 -2.07 -11.05
N THR A 6 -13.23 -0.81 -11.38
CA THR A 6 -13.05 -0.30 -12.75
C THR A 6 -11.64 0.24 -13.00
N ALA A 7 -10.96 0.75 -11.98
CA ALA A 7 -9.59 1.22 -12.06
C ALA A 7 -8.81 0.84 -10.79
N PHE A 8 -7.50 0.61 -10.96
CA PHE A 8 -6.57 0.44 -9.85
C PHE A 8 -5.21 1.07 -10.19
N THR A 9 -4.55 1.59 -9.17
CA THR A 9 -3.12 1.95 -9.21
C THR A 9 -2.43 1.33 -8.01
N ALA A 10 -1.22 0.82 -8.20
CA ALA A 10 -0.40 0.26 -7.14
C ALA A 10 0.99 0.89 -7.17
N GLU A 11 1.48 1.32 -6.02
CA GLU A 11 2.78 1.94 -5.85
C GLU A 11 3.56 1.24 -4.74
N LEU A 12 4.85 0.99 -4.99
CA LEU A 12 5.78 0.53 -3.96
C LEU A 12 6.51 1.74 -3.37
N LEU A 13 6.15 2.08 -2.13
CA LEU A 13 6.82 3.09 -1.34
C LEU A 13 7.92 2.42 -0.52
N ARG A 14 9.13 2.96 -0.59
CA ARG A 14 10.28 2.51 0.21
C ARG A 14 10.54 3.55 1.29
N LEU A 15 10.24 3.20 2.53
CA LEU A 15 10.31 4.10 3.67
C LEU A 15 11.54 3.76 4.52
N PRO A 16 12.64 4.53 4.42
CA PRO A 16 13.81 4.30 5.25
C PRO A 16 13.49 4.61 6.72
N LEU A 17 14.07 3.84 7.63
CA LEU A 17 14.03 4.10 9.07
C LEU A 17 15.24 4.95 9.47
N ASP A 18 15.05 5.84 10.44
CA ASP A 18 16.15 6.70 10.97
C ASP A 18 17.33 5.89 11.51
N ARG A 19 17.07 4.65 11.93
CA ARG A 19 18.05 3.68 12.38
C ARG A 19 17.51 2.25 12.24
N PRO A 20 18.40 1.24 12.15
CA PRO A 20 17.98 -0.16 12.22
C PRO A 20 17.21 -0.49 13.51
N VAL A 21 16.18 -1.33 13.40
CA VAL A 21 15.32 -1.76 14.52
C VAL A 21 15.22 -3.28 14.62
N GLY A 22 14.91 -3.78 15.83
CA GLY A 22 14.78 -5.21 16.12
C GLY A 22 16.11 -5.98 16.14
N GLY A 23 16.04 -7.28 16.48
CA GLY A 23 17.23 -8.16 16.49
C GLY A 23 17.75 -8.50 15.09
N SER A 24 16.95 -8.32 14.05
CA SER A 24 17.28 -8.55 12.64
C SER A 24 17.92 -7.34 11.96
N GLY A 25 17.84 -6.14 12.54
CA GLY A 25 18.41 -4.93 11.96
C GLY A 25 17.65 -4.37 10.76
N VAL A 26 16.32 -4.50 10.74
CA VAL A 26 15.46 -3.92 9.69
C VAL A 26 15.71 -2.41 9.60
N ALA A 27 15.98 -1.90 8.40
CA ALA A 27 16.31 -0.49 8.16
C ALA A 27 15.34 0.23 7.20
N GLN A 28 14.35 -0.48 6.67
CA GLN A 28 13.37 0.04 5.71
C GLN A 28 12.04 -0.69 5.89
N ILE A 29 10.95 0.00 5.57
CA ILE A 29 9.63 -0.61 5.39
C ILE A 29 9.24 -0.45 3.92
N ASP A 30 8.89 -1.56 3.29
CA ASP A 30 8.29 -1.55 1.96
C ASP A 30 6.77 -1.55 2.11
N VAL A 31 6.10 -0.55 1.52
CA VAL A 31 4.64 -0.40 1.55
C VAL A 31 4.09 -0.50 0.14
N LEU A 32 3.20 -1.46 -0.08
CA LEU A 32 2.40 -1.54 -1.31
C LEU A 32 1.12 -0.75 -1.09
N ALA A 33 1.06 0.48 -1.58
CA ALA A 33 -0.13 1.31 -1.56
C ALA A 33 -0.99 1.04 -2.81
N VAL A 34 -2.31 0.95 -2.64
CA VAL A 34 -3.25 0.68 -3.73
C VAL A 34 -4.41 1.66 -3.64
N ASP A 35 -4.69 2.33 -4.75
CA ASP A 35 -5.92 3.10 -4.94
C ASP A 35 -6.85 2.36 -5.90
N LEU A 36 -8.14 2.35 -5.60
CA LEU A 36 -9.19 1.70 -6.38
C LEU A 36 -10.30 2.69 -6.71
N THR A 37 -10.95 2.46 -7.85
CA THR A 37 -12.24 3.08 -8.20
C THR A 37 -13.23 1.98 -8.58
N ASP A 38 -14.49 2.09 -8.13
CA ASP A 38 -15.56 1.16 -8.51
C ASP A 38 -16.45 1.70 -9.65
N SER A 39 -17.45 0.91 -10.04
CA SER A 39 -18.40 1.24 -11.11
C SER A 39 -19.36 2.37 -10.76
N ASP A 40 -19.52 2.66 -9.48
CA ASP A 40 -20.40 3.70 -8.96
C ASP A 40 -19.63 5.02 -8.73
N GLY A 41 -18.32 5.02 -9.04
CA GLY A 41 -17.40 6.15 -8.88
C GLY A 41 -16.83 6.30 -7.48
N ALA A 42 -17.06 5.34 -6.57
CA ALA A 42 -16.47 5.35 -5.25
C ALA A 42 -14.97 5.06 -5.34
N THR A 43 -14.18 5.74 -4.51
CA THR A 43 -12.72 5.56 -4.44
C THR A 43 -12.29 5.05 -3.08
N GLY A 44 -11.23 4.24 -3.03
CA GLY A 44 -10.66 3.77 -1.78
C GLY A 44 -9.16 3.52 -1.87
N THR A 45 -8.46 3.81 -0.78
CA THR A 45 -7.02 3.56 -0.62
C THR A 45 -6.79 2.47 0.41
N GLY A 46 -5.92 1.53 0.12
CA GLY A 46 -5.47 0.48 1.03
C GLY A 46 -3.97 0.23 0.91
N PHE A 47 -3.40 -0.49 1.87
CA PHE A 47 -1.99 -0.85 1.80
C PHE A 47 -1.69 -2.19 2.50
N SER A 48 -0.58 -2.80 2.10
CA SER A 48 0.11 -3.85 2.86
C SER A 48 1.59 -3.46 3.03
N TYR A 49 2.32 -4.13 3.90
CA TYR A 49 3.73 -3.82 4.16
C TYR A 49 4.60 -5.06 4.41
N CYS A 50 5.91 -4.89 4.25
CA CYS A 50 6.96 -5.84 4.62
C CYS A 50 8.10 -5.12 5.35
N LEU A 51 8.78 -5.86 6.23
CA LEU A 51 9.92 -5.43 7.06
C LEU A 51 11.15 -6.28 6.74
#